data_AF-A0A520A2J3-F1
#
_entry.id   AF-A0A520A2J3-F1
#
_cell.length_a   1.000
_cell.length_b   1.000
_cell.length_c   1.000
_cell.angle_alpha   90.00
_cell.angle_beta   90.00
_cell.angle_gamma   90.00
#
_symmetry.space_group_name_H-M   'P 1'
#
loop_
_entity.id
_entity.type
_entity.pdbx_description
1 polymer ?
#
loop_
_entity_poly.entity_id
_entity_poly.type
_entity_poly.pdbx_seq_one_letter_code
_entity_poly.pdbx_strand_id
1 'polypeptide(L)'
;MHLEYTLENEHSVAFHAFTHSHMQTLIGTAEGYLGANNELVTVIKVSEEFMCKGYGYRLFTEVFQYITDRDVIHSVIGSWSKHAEFSYCENGQSTNLSVFQQLKEKGFTDAEAAFCTPTGKWAKQIGFDNVTFHMIKDHEIKVEFTKN
;
A
#
# COMPACT_ATOMS: atom_id res chain seq x y z
N MET A 1 6.61 -1.84 18.56
CA MET A 1 6.32 -2.71 17.40
C MET A 1 7.62 -3.38 17.05
N HIS A 2 7.63 -4.71 17.04
CA HIS A 2 8.78 -5.52 16.64
C HIS A 2 8.52 -5.97 15.21
N LEU A 3 9.57 -6.01 14.38
CA LEU A 3 9.47 -6.43 12.99
C LEU A 3 10.34 -7.67 12.80
N GLU A 4 9.72 -8.70 12.24
CA GLU A 4 10.40 -9.83 11.65
C GLU A 4 10.29 -9.70 10.14
N TYR A 5 11.32 -10.11 9.40
CA TYR A 5 11.29 -10.06 7.95
C TYR A 5 11.84 -11.34 7.33
N THR A 6 11.32 -11.66 6.15
CA THR A 6 11.75 -12.76 5.31
C THR A 6 12.14 -12.20 3.95
N LEU A 7 13.28 -12.67 3.44
CA LEU A 7 13.71 -12.39 2.09
C LEU A 7 13.11 -13.44 1.17
N GLU A 8 12.36 -12.99 0.17
CA GLU A 8 11.82 -13.88 -0.86
C GLU A 8 12.75 -13.95 -2.06
N ASN A 9 13.36 -12.82 -2.45
CA ASN A 9 14.48 -12.72 -3.40
C ASN A 9 15.17 -11.34 -3.26
N GLU A 10 16.09 -11.00 -4.17
CA GLU A 10 16.82 -9.73 -4.15
C GLU A 10 15.92 -8.50 -4.34
N HIS A 11 14.75 -8.67 -4.94
CA HIS A 11 13.79 -7.61 -5.28
C HIS A 11 12.48 -7.70 -4.50
N SER A 12 12.33 -8.62 -3.54
CA SER A 12 11.14 -8.71 -2.69
C SER A 12 11.43 -9.01 -1.23
N VAL A 13 10.57 -8.46 -0.38
CA VAL A 13 10.65 -8.57 1.07
C VAL A 13 9.26 -8.71 1.67
N ALA A 14 9.15 -9.54 2.72
CA ALA A 14 7.95 -9.66 3.52
C ALA A 14 8.27 -9.31 4.98
N PHE A 15 7.49 -8.42 5.59
CA PHE A 15 7.56 -8.03 6.99
C PHE A 15 6.33 -8.52 7.76
N HIS A 16 6.56 -8.96 8.99
CA HIS A 16 5.55 -9.28 9.98
C HIS A 16 5.77 -8.39 11.21
N ALA A 17 4.76 -7.58 11.57
CA ALA A 17 4.82 -6.69 12.71
C ALA A 17 4.12 -7.29 13.92
N PHE A 18 4.79 -7.28 15.07
CA PHE A 18 4.25 -7.80 16.34
C PHE A 18 4.26 -6.76 17.46
N THR A 19 3.38 -6.94 18.44
CA THR A 19 3.45 -6.21 19.72
C THR A 19 4.73 -6.59 20.48
N HIS A 20 5.20 -5.69 21.36
CA HIS A 20 6.38 -5.92 22.22
C HIS A 20 6.05 -6.68 23.52
N SER A 21 4.83 -7.20 23.67
CA SER A 21 4.35 -7.85 24.89
C SER A 21 4.80 -9.31 24.99
N HIS A 22 4.77 -9.87 26.21
CA HIS A 22 5.04 -11.29 26.48
C HIS A 22 4.14 -12.24 25.69
N MET A 23 2.94 -11.80 25.32
CA MET A 23 2.14 -12.42 24.27
C MET A 23 2.33 -11.58 23.00
N GLN A 24 3.10 -12.08 22.04
CA GLN A 24 3.26 -11.41 20.75
C GLN A 24 1.98 -11.57 19.94
N THR A 25 1.36 -10.44 19.58
CA THR A 25 0.18 -10.37 18.72
C THR A 25 0.58 -9.76 17.39
N LEU A 26 0.14 -10.36 16.28
CA LEU A 26 0.38 -9.85 14.94
C LEU A 26 -0.40 -8.54 14.72
N ILE A 27 0.34 -7.46 14.53
CA ILE A 27 -0.17 -6.13 14.17
C ILE A 27 -0.55 -6.07 12.69
N GLY A 28 0.27 -6.69 11.83
CA GLY A 28 0.05 -6.65 10.39
C GLY A 28 1.21 -7.25 9.61
N THR A 29 1.02 -7.32 8.29
CA THR A 29 2.02 -7.79 7.34
C THR A 29 2.22 -6.78 6.23
N ALA A 30 3.41 -6.79 5.64
CA ALA A 30 3.70 -6.04 4.43
C ALA A 30 4.58 -6.84 3.49
N GLU A 31 4.17 -6.91 2.24
CA GLU A 31 4.95 -7.48 1.14
C GLU A 31 5.31 -6.34 0.20
N GLY A 32 6.54 -6.35 -0.28
CA GLY A 32 7.04 -5.40 -1.27
C GLY A 32 7.78 -6.12 -2.38
N TYR A 33 7.55 -5.70 -3.61
CA TYR A 33 8.25 -6.18 -4.78
C TYR A 33 8.62 -5.01 -5.69
N LEU A 34 9.86 -5.03 -6.20
CA LEU A 34 10.34 -4.08 -7.20
C LEU A 34 10.19 -4.70 -8.60
N GLY A 35 9.32 -4.12 -9.41
CA GLY A 35 9.10 -4.52 -10.81
C GLY A 35 10.29 -4.18 -11.71
N ALA A 36 10.27 -4.71 -12.94
CA ALA A 36 11.38 -4.56 -13.90
C ALA A 36 11.68 -3.11 -14.30
N ASN A 37 10.72 -2.19 -14.14
CA ASN A 37 10.92 -0.75 -14.40
C ASN A 37 11.13 0.06 -13.11
N ASN A 38 11.57 -0.58 -12.02
CA ASN A 38 11.75 0.04 -10.71
C ASN A 38 10.45 0.60 -10.11
N GLU A 39 9.36 -0.13 -10.36
CA GLU A 39 8.02 0.13 -9.87
C GLU A 39 7.84 -0.61 -8.54
N LEU A 40 7.62 0.11 -7.44
CA LEU A 40 7.32 -0.51 -6.17
C LEU A 40 5.85 -0.91 -6.11
N VAL A 41 5.60 -2.21 -5.95
CA VAL A 41 4.28 -2.77 -5.62
C VAL A 41 4.30 -3.20 -4.16
N THR A 42 3.27 -2.84 -3.40
CA THR A 42 3.15 -3.25 -1.99
C THR A 42 1.79 -3.84 -1.66
N VAL A 43 1.76 -4.88 -0.83
CA VAL A 43 0.55 -5.39 -0.21
C VAL A 43 0.67 -5.24 1.30
N ILE A 44 -0.17 -4.42 1.91
CA ILE A 44 -0.10 -4.12 3.34
C ILE A 44 -1.42 -4.48 4.00
N LYS A 45 -1.35 -5.29 5.04
CA LYS A 45 -2.50 -5.75 5.84
C LYS A 45 -2.25 -5.38 7.29
N VAL A 46 -3.23 -4.74 7.92
CA VAL A 46 -3.16 -4.37 9.35
C VAL A 46 -4.37 -4.99 10.03
N SER A 47 -4.17 -5.70 11.13
CA SER A 47 -5.27 -6.29 11.89
C SER A 47 -6.21 -5.19 12.39
N GLU A 48 -7.52 -5.47 12.39
CA GLU A 48 -8.58 -4.48 12.64
C GLU A 48 -8.35 -3.67 13.93
N GLU A 49 -7.97 -4.32 15.02
CA GLU A 49 -7.69 -3.69 16.32
C GLU A 49 -6.52 -2.68 16.29
N PHE A 50 -5.68 -2.74 15.26
CA PHE A 50 -4.52 -1.87 15.06
C PHE A 50 -4.71 -0.88 13.90
N MET A 51 -5.83 -0.93 13.19
CA MET A 51 -6.13 0.04 12.13
C MET A 51 -6.23 1.47 12.68
N CYS A 52 -6.02 2.46 11.81
CA CYS A 52 -6.03 3.90 12.14
C CYS A 52 -4.98 4.36 13.19
N LYS A 53 -4.03 3.50 13.60
CA LYS A 53 -2.93 3.84 14.52
C LYS A 53 -1.60 4.15 13.82
N GLY A 54 -1.61 4.30 12.49
CA GLY A 54 -0.42 4.62 11.68
C GLY A 54 0.48 3.42 11.33
N TYR A 55 0.14 2.20 11.74
CA TYR A 55 0.96 1.01 11.46
C TYR A 55 1.09 0.68 9.97
N GLY A 56 0.04 0.93 9.17
CA GLY A 56 0.10 0.70 7.71
C GLY A 56 1.17 1.57 7.03
N TYR A 57 1.25 2.84 7.41
CA TYR A 57 2.30 3.73 6.88
C TYR A 57 3.69 3.31 7.35
N ARG A 58 3.85 2.93 8.62
CA ARG A 58 5.13 2.42 9.12
C ARG A 58 5.59 1.19 8.33
N LEU A 59 4.72 0.21 8.17
CA LEU A 59 5.02 -0.98 7.37
C LEU A 59 5.38 -0.64 5.92
N PHE A 60 4.67 0.31 5.30
CA PHE A 60 4.99 0.83 3.98
C PHE A 60 6.40 1.43 3.93
N THR A 61 6.77 2.25 4.90
CA THR A 61 8.09 2.88 4.94
C THR A 61 9.22 1.88 5.15
N GLU A 62 8.99 0.79 5.90
CA GLU A 62 9.98 -0.28 6.08
C GLU A 62 10.25 -1.01 4.76
N VAL A 63 9.18 -1.34 4.02
CA VAL A 63 9.30 -1.90 2.67
C VAL A 63 10.05 -0.93 1.74
N PHE A 64 9.63 0.33 1.72
CA PHE A 64 10.25 1.35 0.88
C PHE A 64 11.74 1.49 1.18
N GLN A 65 12.11 1.66 2.47
CA GLN A 65 13.50 1.80 2.92
C GLN A 65 14.33 0.57 2.53
N TYR A 66 13.81 -0.64 2.81
CA TYR A 66 14.51 -1.89 2.49
C TYR A 66 14.88 -1.98 1.00
N ILE A 67 13.95 -1.59 0.12
CA ILE A 67 14.17 -1.61 -1.33
C ILE A 67 15.10 -0.45 -1.75
N THR A 68 14.91 0.77 -1.23
CA THR A 68 15.75 1.92 -1.61
C THR A 68 17.20 1.81 -1.17
N ASP A 69 17.47 1.04 -0.13
CA ASP A 69 18.85 0.76 0.31
C ASP A 69 19.60 -0.13 -0.71
N ARG A 70 18.91 -0.71 -1.70
CA ARG A 70 19.46 -1.66 -2.69
C ARG A 70 19.29 -1.19 -4.13
N ASP A 71 18.21 -0.48 -4.43
CA ASP A 71 17.88 -0.03 -5.78
C ASP A 71 17.15 1.32 -5.76
N VAL A 72 16.92 1.90 -6.93
CA VAL A 72 16.14 3.11 -7.10
C VAL A 72 14.67 2.74 -7.31
N ILE A 73 13.76 3.48 -6.69
CA ILE A 73 12.32 3.38 -6.96
C ILE A 73 11.90 4.58 -7.80
N HIS A 74 11.39 4.34 -9.00
CA HIS A 74 10.91 5.37 -9.92
C HIS A 74 9.43 5.68 -9.71
N SER A 75 8.65 4.68 -9.34
CA SER A 75 7.21 4.84 -9.13
C SER A 75 6.66 3.90 -8.06
N VAL A 76 5.50 4.27 -7.51
CA VAL A 76 4.71 3.42 -6.60
C VAL A 76 3.43 3.03 -7.32
N ILE A 77 3.14 1.74 -7.41
CA ILE A 77 1.98 1.22 -8.13
C ILE A 77 0.85 0.90 -7.14
N GLY A 78 -0.35 1.40 -7.45
CA GLY A 78 -1.59 1.02 -6.79
C GLY A 78 -2.43 0.13 -7.70
N SER A 79 -2.63 -1.13 -7.32
CA SER A 79 -3.60 -2.04 -7.94
C SER A 79 -4.73 -2.29 -6.95
N TRP A 80 -5.88 -1.64 -7.17
CA TRP A 80 -7.00 -1.64 -6.23
C TRP A 80 -8.19 -2.34 -6.85
N SER A 81 -8.62 -3.44 -6.27
CA SER A 81 -9.68 -4.26 -6.87
C SER A 81 -10.65 -4.82 -5.82
N LYS A 82 -11.73 -5.40 -6.36
CA LYS A 82 -12.71 -6.21 -5.64
C LYS A 82 -12.59 -7.66 -6.12
N HIS A 83 -11.84 -8.48 -5.38
CA HIS A 83 -11.52 -9.86 -5.72
C HIS A 83 -11.59 -10.76 -4.48
N ALA A 84 -11.63 -12.09 -4.69
CA ALA A 84 -11.68 -13.07 -3.61
C ALA A 84 -10.51 -12.93 -2.61
N GLU A 85 -9.35 -12.47 -3.10
CA GLU A 85 -8.18 -12.16 -2.27
C GLU A 85 -8.46 -11.07 -1.22
N PHE A 86 -9.47 -10.21 -1.43
CA PHE A 86 -9.90 -9.18 -0.48
C PHE A 86 -11.14 -9.58 0.32
N SER A 87 -11.53 -10.86 0.33
CA SER A 87 -12.70 -11.35 1.10
C SER A 87 -12.64 -11.05 2.60
N TYR A 88 -11.44 -10.85 3.16
CA TYR A 88 -11.22 -10.43 4.54
C TYR A 88 -11.45 -8.93 4.78
N CYS A 89 -11.55 -8.13 3.72
CA CYS A 89 -11.88 -6.70 3.79
C CYS A 89 -13.40 -6.48 3.68
N GLU A 90 -13.88 -5.34 4.19
CA GLU A 90 -15.27 -4.92 4.05
C GLU A 90 -15.72 -4.97 2.57
N ASN A 91 -16.83 -5.66 2.30
CA ASN A 91 -17.39 -5.89 0.96
C ASN A 91 -16.50 -6.62 -0.05
N GLY A 92 -15.43 -7.30 0.39
CA GLY A 92 -14.55 -8.05 -0.51
C GLY A 92 -13.68 -7.18 -1.40
N GLN A 93 -13.40 -5.93 -0.98
CA GLN A 93 -12.65 -4.95 -1.77
C GLN A 93 -11.50 -4.32 -0.99
N SER A 94 -10.45 -3.92 -1.71
CA SER A 94 -9.33 -3.20 -1.07
C SER A 94 -9.79 -1.87 -0.45
N THR A 95 -9.20 -1.49 0.69
CA THR A 95 -9.49 -0.20 1.34
C THR A 95 -9.23 0.99 0.42
N ASN A 96 -8.21 0.91 -0.44
CA ASN A 96 -7.94 1.95 -1.44
C ASN A 96 -9.09 2.13 -2.43
N LEU A 97 -9.67 1.03 -2.94
CA LEU A 97 -10.81 1.09 -3.85
C LEU A 97 -12.04 1.69 -3.16
N SER A 98 -12.35 1.26 -1.94
CA SER A 98 -13.44 1.81 -1.13
C SER A 98 -13.32 3.32 -0.98
N VAL A 99 -12.13 3.79 -0.56
CA VAL A 99 -11.89 5.22 -0.31
C VAL A 99 -11.97 6.02 -1.61
N PHE A 100 -11.40 5.50 -2.70
CA PHE A 100 -11.46 6.16 -4.00
C PHE A 100 -12.90 6.37 -4.45
N GLN A 101 -13.71 5.31 -4.48
CA GLN A 101 -15.11 5.36 -4.92
C GLN A 101 -15.95 6.32 -4.08
N GLN A 102 -15.82 6.27 -2.75
CA GLN A 102 -16.53 7.18 -1.85
C GLN A 102 -16.19 8.65 -2.10
N LEU A 103 -14.96 8.96 -2.51
CA LEU A 103 -14.54 10.33 -2.83
C LEU A 103 -15.01 10.76 -4.22
N LYS A 104 -15.03 9.83 -5.19
CA LYS A 104 -15.65 10.07 -6.50
C LYS A 104 -17.12 10.43 -6.38
N GLU A 105 -17.88 9.72 -5.55
CA GLU A 105 -19.28 10.04 -5.25
C GLU A 105 -19.47 11.42 -4.62
N LYS A 106 -18.46 11.91 -3.89
CA LYS A 106 -18.43 13.25 -3.28
C LYS A 106 -17.95 14.35 -4.23
N GLY A 107 -17.70 14.03 -5.50
CA GLY A 107 -17.31 15.01 -6.53
C GLY A 107 -15.82 15.30 -6.63
N PHE A 108 -14.96 14.52 -5.98
CA PHE A 108 -13.51 14.67 -6.11
C PHE A 108 -13.05 14.29 -7.52
N THR A 109 -12.03 14.97 -8.03
CA THR A 109 -11.33 14.54 -9.24
C THR A 109 -10.63 13.20 -9.01
N ASP A 110 -10.29 12.48 -10.08
CA ASP A 110 -9.60 11.18 -9.96
C ASP A 110 -8.29 11.34 -9.19
N ALA A 111 -7.48 12.36 -9.53
CA ALA A 111 -6.22 12.62 -8.87
C ALA A 111 -6.38 12.93 -7.36
N GLU A 112 -7.33 13.79 -6.99
CA GLU A 112 -7.60 14.10 -5.58
C GLU A 112 -8.06 12.85 -4.81
N ALA A 113 -8.94 12.04 -5.41
CA ALA A 113 -9.40 10.80 -4.82
C ALA A 113 -8.25 9.79 -4.64
N ALA A 114 -7.39 9.62 -5.65
CA ALA A 114 -6.23 8.74 -5.59
C ALA A 114 -5.27 9.13 -4.47
N PHE A 115 -4.92 10.41 -4.35
CA PHE A 115 -4.05 10.89 -3.27
C PHE A 115 -4.69 10.87 -1.88
N CYS A 116 -6.00 10.64 -1.77
CA CYS A 116 -6.69 10.47 -0.50
C CYS A 116 -6.80 8.99 -0.06
N THR A 117 -6.52 8.04 -0.95
CA THR A 117 -6.39 6.61 -0.59
C THR A 117 -5.19 6.37 0.32
N PRO A 118 -5.16 5.29 1.13
CA PRO A 118 -3.98 4.92 1.89
C PRO A 118 -2.68 4.92 1.07
N THR A 119 -2.62 4.19 -0.04
CA THR A 119 -1.43 4.11 -0.90
C THR A 119 -1.05 5.48 -1.45
N GLY A 120 -2.01 6.28 -1.94
CA GLY A 120 -1.72 7.62 -2.46
C GLY A 120 -1.23 8.59 -1.39
N LYS A 121 -1.81 8.56 -0.18
CA LYS A 121 -1.31 9.35 0.96
C LYS A 121 0.12 8.99 1.31
N TRP A 122 0.42 7.69 1.37
CA TRP A 122 1.76 7.20 1.69
C TRP A 122 2.77 7.60 0.61
N ALA A 123 2.45 7.38 -0.67
CA ALA A 123 3.28 7.78 -1.81
C ALA A 123 3.57 9.30 -1.79
N LYS A 124 2.56 10.13 -1.54
CA LYS A 124 2.73 11.58 -1.43
C LYS A 124 3.64 11.99 -0.27
N GLN A 125 3.55 11.30 0.87
CA GLN A 125 4.42 11.59 2.04
C GLN A 125 5.90 11.32 1.78
N ILE A 126 6.23 10.40 0.85
CA ILE A 126 7.61 10.10 0.45
C ILE A 126 8.02 10.78 -0.87
N GLY A 127 7.23 11.77 -1.32
CA GLY A 127 7.58 12.67 -2.43
C GLY A 127 7.09 12.24 -3.82
N PHE A 128 6.24 11.22 -3.93
CA PHE A 128 5.59 10.84 -5.20
C PHE A 128 4.27 11.59 -5.30
N ASP A 129 4.33 12.77 -5.90
CA ASP A 129 3.26 13.78 -5.91
C ASP A 129 2.51 13.90 -7.24
N ASN A 130 2.92 13.12 -8.25
CA ASN A 130 2.20 12.94 -9.51
C ASN A 130 1.44 11.61 -9.54
N VAL A 131 0.33 11.57 -10.29
CA VAL A 131 -0.47 10.34 -10.46
C VAL A 131 -0.88 10.17 -11.92
N THR A 132 -0.69 8.96 -12.43
CA THR A 132 -1.15 8.52 -13.75
C THR A 132 -2.11 7.34 -13.57
N PHE A 133 -3.23 7.36 -14.28
CA PHE A 133 -4.20 6.27 -14.29
C PHE A 133 -3.98 5.38 -15.50
N HIS A 134 -3.62 4.13 -15.26
CA HIS A 134 -3.50 3.10 -16.29
C HIS A 134 -4.84 2.42 -16.56
N MET A 135 -5.70 2.36 -15.54
CA MET A 135 -7.05 1.80 -15.63
C MET A 135 -7.98 2.38 -14.58
N ILE A 136 -9.20 2.74 -14.98
CA ILE A 136 -10.31 3.05 -14.08
C ILE A 136 -11.54 2.27 -14.55
N LYS A 137 -11.98 1.32 -13.72
CA LYS A 137 -13.22 0.56 -13.90
C LYS A 137 -13.94 0.46 -12.55
N ASP A 138 -15.21 0.09 -12.58
CA ASP A 138 -16.07 0.02 -11.40
C ASP A 138 -15.52 -0.90 -10.28
N HIS A 139 -14.71 -1.91 -10.61
CA HIS A 139 -14.20 -2.89 -9.65
C HIS A 139 -12.68 -3.04 -9.66
N GLU A 140 -11.99 -2.21 -10.46
CA GLU A 140 -10.55 -2.31 -10.63
C GLU A 140 -9.98 -0.94 -11.03
N ILE A 141 -8.96 -0.51 -10.29
CA ILE A 141 -8.22 0.71 -10.55
C ILE A 141 -6.74 0.37 -10.55
N LYS A 142 -6.01 0.83 -11.57
CA LYS A 142 -4.55 0.77 -11.63
C LYS A 142 -4.00 2.17 -11.77
N VAL A 143 -3.19 2.55 -10.81
CA VAL A 143 -2.53 3.86 -10.73
C VAL A 143 -1.05 3.72 -10.55
N GLU A 144 -0.33 4.72 -11.02
CA GLU A 144 1.09 4.89 -10.83
C GLU A 144 1.34 6.27 -10.24
N PHE A 145 2.05 6.31 -9.12
CA PHE A 145 2.51 7.54 -8.48
C PHE A 145 3.98 7.76 -8.82
N THR A 146 4.32 8.94 -9.34
CA THR A 146 5.69 9.33 -9.73
C THR A 146 6.12 10.62 -9.03
N LYS A 147 7.42 10.90 -9.05
CA LYS A 147 7.94 12.21 -8.67
C LYS A 147 7.84 13.20 -9.84
N ASN A 148 7.74 14.49 -9.53
CA ASN A 148 7.98 15.59 -10.47
C ASN A 148 9.44 15.68 -10.93
#